data_AF-A0A2N1CNL9-F1
#
_entry.id   AF-A0A2N1CNL9-F1
#
_cell.length_a   1.000
_cell.length_b   1.000
_cell.length_c   1.000
_cell.angle_alpha   90.00
_cell.angle_beta   90.00
_cell.angle_gamma   90.00
#
_symmetry.space_group_name_H-M   'P 1'
#
loop_
_entity.id
_entity.type
_entity.pdbx_description
1 polymer ?
#
loop_
_entity_poly.entity_id
_entity_poly.type
_entity_poly.pdbx_seq_one_letter_code
_entity_poly.pdbx_strand_id
1 'polypeptide(L)' 'MGYLVLTRREGEKVTLRVQPGTDADDLLAQLLLDGITLTLKGIEAGRTKIAIEAPDDLQILRAELEEA' A
#
# COMPACT_ATOMS: atom_id res chain seq x y z
N MET A 1 5.40 -10.03 4.53
CA MET A 1 4.43 -8.92 4.60
C MET A 1 5.20 -7.62 4.62
N GLY A 2 4.95 -6.77 3.62
CA GLY A 2 5.61 -5.51 3.43
C GLY A 2 4.97 -4.47 4.34
N TYR A 3 5.80 -3.60 4.92
CA TYR A 3 5.35 -2.50 5.77
C TYR A 3 5.91 -1.19 5.25
N LEU A 4 5.04 -0.27 4.84
CA LEU A 4 5.43 1.06 4.38
C LEU A 4 4.70 2.14 5.19
N VAL A 5 5.46 3.13 5.64
CA VAL A 5 4.91 4.32 6.27
C VAL A 5 5.23 5.54 5.43
N LEU A 6 4.20 6.28 5.05
CA LEU A 6 4.34 7.48 4.25
C LEU A 6 3.36 8.57 4.68
N THR A 7 3.65 9.80 4.30
CA THR A 7 2.82 10.96 4.59
C THR A 7 2.11 11.43 3.34
N ARG A 8 0.78 11.53 3.39
CA ARG A 8 -0.08 11.97 2.28
C ARG A 8 -0.86 13.24 2.64
N ARG A 9 -1.09 14.09 1.64
CA ARG A 9 -2.03 15.22 1.69
C ARG A 9 -3.32 14.90 0.97
N GLU A 10 -4.31 15.76 1.12
CA GLU A 10 -5.51 15.74 0.29
C GLU A 10 -5.13 15.72 -1.20
N GLY A 11 -5.75 14.81 -1.95
CA GLY A 11 -5.49 14.61 -3.39
C GLY A 11 -4.32 13.68 -3.72
N GLU A 12 -3.40 13.42 -2.80
CA GLU A 12 -2.30 12.48 -3.03
C GLU A 12 -2.79 11.02 -2.91
N LYS A 13 -2.32 10.15 -3.81
CA LYS A 13 -2.79 8.75 -3.91
C LYS A 13 -1.67 7.75 -3.67
N VAL A 14 -2.07 6.56 -3.27
CA VAL A 14 -1.22 5.37 -3.19
C VAL A 14 -1.88 4.28 -4.02
N THR A 15 -1.10 3.64 -4.88
CA THR A 15 -1.53 2.52 -5.72
C THR A 15 -0.91 1.23 -5.19
N LEU A 16 -1.74 0.20 -5.00
CA LEU A 16 -1.30 -1.15 -4.68
C LEU A 16 -1.40 -1.98 -5.97
N ARG A 17 -0.30 -2.60 -6.40
CA ARG A 17 -0.25 -3.35 -7.65
C ARG A 17 0.43 -4.70 -7.45
N VAL A 18 -0.10 -5.73 -8.10
CA VAL A 18 0.54 -7.05 -8.11
C VAL A 18 1.90 -6.97 -8.81
N GLN A 19 2.94 -7.56 -8.22
CA GLN A 19 4.25 -7.60 -8.84
C GLN A 19 4.25 -8.50 -10.09
N PRO A 20 5.01 -8.16 -11.14
CA PRO A 20 5.16 -9.05 -12.29
C PRO A 20 5.75 -10.40 -11.88
N GLY A 21 5.13 -11.50 -12.28
CA GLY A 21 5.59 -12.85 -11.97
C GLY A 21 5.09 -13.42 -10.63
N THR A 22 4.26 -12.68 -9.89
CA THR A 22 3.55 -13.21 -8.73
C THR A 22 2.60 -14.34 -9.12
N ASP A 23 2.61 -15.41 -8.31
CA ASP A 23 1.60 -16.46 -8.39
C ASP A 23 0.25 -15.95 -7.86
N ALA A 24 -0.78 -16.00 -8.71
CA ALA A 24 -2.08 -15.43 -8.39
C ALA A 24 -2.81 -16.21 -7.29
N ASP A 25 -2.63 -17.53 -7.21
CA ASP A 25 -3.31 -18.37 -6.23
C ASP A 25 -2.71 -18.16 -4.83
N ASP A 26 -1.38 -18.05 -4.74
CA ASP A 26 -0.69 -17.76 -3.49
C ASP A 26 -1.01 -16.35 -2.96
N LEU A 27 -1.02 -15.34 -3.84
CA LEU A 27 -1.43 -13.98 -3.44
C LEU A 27 -2.90 -13.96 -3.00
N LEU A 28 -3.80 -14.63 -3.72
CA LEU A 28 -5.22 -14.69 -3.35
C LEU A 28 -5.38 -15.35 -1.97
N ALA A 29 -4.66 -16.43 -1.69
CA ALA A 29 -4.70 -17.09 -0.38
C ALA A 29 -4.25 -16.14 0.75
N GLN A 30 -3.15 -15.40 0.56
CA GLN A 30 -2.68 -14.40 1.52
C GLN A 30 -3.71 -13.28 1.73
N LEU A 31 -4.32 -12.77 0.65
CA LEU A 31 -5.33 -11.72 0.74
C LEU A 31 -6.62 -12.18 1.43
N LEU A 32 -7.00 -13.45 1.27
CA LEU A 32 -8.15 -14.04 1.95
C LEU A 32 -7.89 -14.26 3.46
N LEU A 33 -6.65 -14.54 3.85
CA LEU A 33 -6.27 -14.78 5.24
C LEU A 33 -6.03 -13.46 6.01
N ASP A 34 -5.15 -12.61 5.47
CA ASP A 34 -4.59 -11.46 6.19
C ASP A 34 -5.11 -10.12 5.65
N GLY A 35 -5.51 -10.08 4.38
CA GLY A 35 -5.98 -8.87 3.71
C GLY A 35 -4.89 -7.80 3.56
N ILE A 36 -5.32 -6.54 3.52
CA ILE A 36 -4.44 -5.36 3.47
C ILE A 36 -4.89 -4.40 4.54
N THR A 37 -3.98 -3.99 5.41
CA THR A 37 -4.29 -3.10 6.53
C THR A 37 -3.73 -1.72 6.28
N LEU A 38 -4.60 -0.71 6.36
CA LEU A 38 -4.22 0.71 6.34
C LEU A 38 -4.47 1.30 7.72
N THR A 39 -3.43 1.87 8.33
CA THR A 39 -3.50 2.55 9.62
C THR A 39 -3.17 4.02 9.48
N LEU A 40 -4.10 4.90 9.89
CA LEU A 40 -3.81 6.33 10.04
C LEU A 40 -3.07 6.54 11.37
N LYS A 41 -1.76 6.80 11.28
CA LYS A 41 -0.87 6.97 12.45
C LYS A 41 -0.90 8.39 13.03
N GLY A 42 -1.45 9.35 12.30
CA GLY A 42 -1.58 10.74 12.77
C GLY A 42 -1.98 11.69 11.65
N ILE A 43 -2.60 12.80 12.04
CA ILE A 43 -3.00 13.89 11.15
C ILE A 43 -2.46 15.18 11.74
N GLU A 44 -1.61 15.88 10.98
CA GLU A 44 -1.00 17.14 11.41
C GLU A 44 -0.90 18.10 10.22
N ALA A 45 -1.41 19.33 10.37
CA ALA A 45 -1.30 20.40 9.36
C ALA A 45 -1.67 19.97 7.92
N GLY A 46 -2.78 19.24 7.77
CA GLY A 46 -3.25 18.74 6.45
C GLY A 46 -2.42 17.58 5.88
N ARG A 47 -1.53 16.99 6.68
CA ARG A 47 -0.74 15.81 6.34
C ARG A 47 -1.17 14.63 7.19
N THR A 48 -1.47 13.53 6.53
CA THR A 48 -1.86 12.27 7.18
C THR A 48 -0.73 11.28 7.05
N LYS A 49 -0.26 10.73 8.16
CA LYS A 49 0.71 9.63 8.18
C LYS A 49 -0.05 8.32 8.06
N ILE A 50 0.17 7.58 6.99
CA ILE A 50 -0.48 6.32 6.68
C ILE A 50 0.57 5.22 6.76
N ALA A 51 0.29 4.17 7.54
CA ALA A 51 1.02 2.92 7.49
C ALA A 51 0.20 1.91 6.69
N ILE A 52 0.85 1.20 5.78
CA ILE A 52 0.25 0.21 4.89
C ILE A 52 0.99 -1.10 5.12
N GLU A 53 0.22 -2.13 5.42
CA GLU A 53 0.69 -3.48 5.60
C GLU A 53 -0.02 -4.37 4.58
N ALA A 54 0.77 -5.06 3.75
CA ALA A 54 0.29 -5.83 2.61
C ALA A 54 1.17 -7.07 2.37
N PRO A 55 0.67 -8.08 1.65
CA PRO A 55 1.49 -9.15 1.09
C PRO A 55 2.73 -8.62 0.35
N ASP A 56 3.86 -9.34 0.42
CA ASP A 56 5.11 -8.92 -0.24
C ASP A 56 4.97 -8.91 -1.78
N ASP A 57 4.04 -9.72 -2.27
CA ASP A 57 3.61 -9.82 -3.67
C ASP A 57 2.89 -8.57 -4.20
N LEU A 58 2.56 -7.61 -3.32
CA LEU A 58 2.00 -6.31 -3.70
C LEU A 58 3.08 -5.22 -3.63
N GLN A 59 3.25 -4.53 -4.75
CA GLN A 59 4.01 -3.30 -4.83
C GLN A 59 3.17 -2.12 -4.31
N ILE A 60 3.71 -1.39 -3.34
CA ILE A 60 3.11 -0.16 -2.80
C ILE A 60 3.75 1.05 -3.51
N LEU A 61 3.03 1.64 -4.45
CA LEU A 61 3.49 2.77 -5.27
C LEU A 61 2.83 4.07 -4.81
N ARG A 62 3.64 5.13 -4.78
CA ARG A 62 3.11 6.49 -4.68
C ARG A 62 2.67 6.92 -6.07
N ALA A 63 1.43 7.39 -6.23
CA ALA A 63 0.89 7.66 -7.56
C ALA A 63 1.70 8.70 -8.35
N GLU A 64 2.39 9.63 -7.66
CA GLU A 64 3.30 10.58 -8.30
C GLU A 64 4.51 9.94 -9.01
N LEU A 65 4.79 8.66 -8.75
CA LEU A 65 5.89 7.91 -9.39
C LEU A 65 5.42 7.11 -10.62
N GLU A 66 4.11 6.98 -10.85
CA GLU A 66 3.58 6.24 -12.00
C GLU A 66 3.55 7.08 -13.29
N GLU A 67 3.67 8.41 -13.18
CA GLU A 67 3.64 9.36 -14.31
C GLU A 67 5.04 9.82 -14.78
N ALA A 68 6.13 9.19 -14.31
CA ALA A 68 7.52 9.55 -14.62
C ALA A 68 8.17 8.63 -15.65
#